data_AF-A0A3D0RKE0-F1
#
_entry.id   AF-A0A3D0RKE0-F1
#
_cell.length_a   1.000
_cell.length_b   1.000
_cell.length_c   1.000
_cell.angle_alpha   90.00
_cell.angle_beta   90.00
_cell.angle_gamma   90.00
#
_symmetry.space_group_name_H-M   'P 1'
#
loop_
_entity.id
_entity.type
_entity.pdbx_description
1 polymer ?
#
loop_
_entity_poly.entity_id
_entity_poly.type
_entity_poly.pdbx_seq_one_letter_code
_entity_poly.pdbx_strand_id
1 'polypeptide(L)'
;MKKIKYLSILITLVVFTGCHDILDIEPKDRITGIWANEALVESYVNGMYNSLQHGFSEALWGSLTDELHDVHNNGGAWTVQRGELTSDNISTLGTTTTPYVNKWGYAYARIRDINEFFEEIESSDFEEEIRDRLKGEMKFIRA
;
A
#
# COMPACT_ATOMS: atom_id res chain seq x y z
N MET A 1 -4.39 -32.35 -58.38
CA MET A 1 -3.24 -31.79 -57.64
C MET A 1 -3.46 -30.36 -57.13
N LYS A 2 -3.93 -29.40 -57.95
CA LYS A 2 -4.20 -28.01 -57.51
C LYS A 2 -5.21 -27.92 -56.34
N LYS A 3 -6.29 -28.71 -56.36
CA LYS A 3 -7.30 -28.76 -55.27
C LYS A 3 -6.75 -29.26 -53.92
N ILE A 4 -5.76 -30.17 -53.93
CA ILE A 4 -5.10 -30.70 -52.73
C ILE A 4 -4.18 -29.64 -52.11
N LYS A 5 -3.50 -28.83 -52.93
CA LYS A 5 -2.69 -27.70 -52.45
C LYS A 5 -3.55 -26.64 -51.73
N TYR A 6 -4.73 -26.31 -52.26
CA TYR A 6 -5.66 -25.38 -51.62
C TYR A 6 -6.23 -25.93 -50.29
N LEU A 7 -6.51 -27.23 -50.22
CA LEU A 7 -6.96 -27.88 -48.98
C LEU A 7 -5.88 -27.87 -47.89
N SER A 8 -4.63 -28.10 -48.26
CA SER A 8 -3.51 -28.05 -47.32
C SER A 8 -3.30 -26.65 -46.75
N ILE A 9 -3.44 -25.60 -47.58
CA ILE A 9 -3.33 -24.19 -47.14
C ILE A 9 -4.48 -23.83 -46.20
N LEU A 10 -5.70 -24.28 -46.48
CA LEU A 10 -6.87 -24.03 -45.63
C LEU A 10 -6.73 -24.70 -44.25
N ILE A 11 -6.23 -25.95 -44.21
CA ILE A 11 -5.97 -26.66 -42.95
C ILE A 11 -4.89 -25.94 -42.14
N THR A 12 -3.81 -25.49 -42.77
CA THR A 12 -2.77 -24.72 -42.08
C THR A 12 -3.34 -23.42 -41.49
N LEU A 13 -4.22 -22.71 -42.20
CA LEU A 13 -4.84 -21.47 -41.70
C LEU A 13 -5.71 -21.70 -40.45
N VAL A 14 -6.43 -22.83 -40.38
CA VAL A 14 -7.30 -23.19 -39.24
C VAL A 14 -6.48 -23.69 -38.05
N VAL A 15 -5.31 -24.29 -38.26
CA VAL A 15 -4.43 -24.74 -37.16
C VAL A 15 -3.78 -23.56 -36.43
N PHE A 16 -3.66 -22.39 -37.06
CA PHE A 16 -3.12 -21.18 -36.44
C PHE A 16 -4.16 -20.30 -35.71
N THR A 17 -5.47 -20.63 -35.77
CA THR A 17 -6.47 -19.98 -34.91
C THR A 17 -6.48 -20.68 -33.54
N GLY A 18 -5.48 -20.36 -32.71
CA GLY A 18 -5.39 -20.84 -31.33
C GLY A 18 -6.35 -20.11 -30.38
N CYS A 19 -6.63 -20.71 -29.23
CA CYS A 19 -7.39 -20.08 -28.15
C CYS A 19 -6.48 -19.08 -27.43
N HIS A 20 -6.70 -17.77 -27.62
CA HIS A 20 -5.81 -16.72 -27.11
C HIS A 20 -6.03 -16.43 -25.61
N ASP A 21 -7.28 -16.51 -25.12
CA ASP A 21 -7.65 -15.91 -23.83
C ASP A 21 -7.60 -16.89 -22.64
N ILE A 22 -7.13 -18.12 -22.84
CA ILE A 22 -7.15 -19.15 -21.77
C ILE A 22 -6.15 -18.85 -20.63
N LEU A 23 -5.13 -18.03 -20.91
CA LEU A 23 -4.10 -17.64 -19.94
C LEU A 23 -4.30 -16.22 -19.41
N ASP A 24 -5.15 -15.41 -20.04
CA ASP A 24 -5.48 -14.04 -19.63
C ASP A 24 -6.60 -14.06 -18.58
N ILE A 25 -6.32 -14.72 -17.46
CA ILE A 25 -7.27 -14.86 -16.35
C ILE A 25 -7.07 -13.69 -15.39
N GLU A 26 -8.07 -12.83 -15.31
CA GLU A 26 -8.12 -11.80 -14.28
C GLU A 26 -8.23 -12.45 -12.89
N PRO A 27 -7.35 -12.09 -11.95
CA PRO A 27 -7.37 -12.67 -10.61
C PRO A 27 -8.63 -12.25 -9.86
N LYS A 28 -9.37 -13.23 -9.35
CA LYS A 28 -10.63 -13.01 -8.60
C LYS A 28 -10.44 -12.74 -7.11
N ASP A 29 -9.20 -12.85 -6.63
CA ASP A 29 -8.82 -12.74 -5.22
C ASP A 29 -8.24 -11.35 -4.85
N ARG A 30 -8.12 -10.44 -5.82
CA ARG A 30 -7.52 -9.12 -5.65
C ARG A 30 -8.24 -8.09 -6.50
N ILE A 31 -8.11 -6.82 -6.09
CA ILE A 31 -8.63 -5.69 -6.86
C ILE A 31 -7.64 -5.36 -7.96
N THR A 32 -8.13 -5.25 -9.19
CA THR A 32 -7.40 -4.88 -10.41
C THR A 32 -7.93 -3.56 -10.95
N GLY A 33 -7.15 -2.88 -11.81
CA GLY A 33 -7.62 -1.68 -12.51
C GLY A 33 -7.94 -0.49 -11.60
N ILE A 34 -7.29 -0.39 -10.44
CA ILE A 34 -7.56 0.65 -9.41
C ILE A 34 -7.58 2.05 -10.04
N TRP A 35 -6.58 2.36 -10.87
CA TRP A 35 -6.37 3.68 -11.47
C TRP A 35 -7.41 4.10 -12.51
N ALA A 36 -8.23 3.16 -13.00
CA ALA A 36 -9.29 3.45 -13.97
C ALA A 36 -10.63 3.83 -13.31
N ASN A 37 -10.77 3.65 -11.99
CA ASN A 37 -12.00 3.89 -11.26
C ASN A 37 -11.76 4.84 -10.09
N GLU A 38 -12.39 6.01 -10.15
CA GLU A 38 -12.25 7.05 -9.13
C GLU A 38 -12.52 6.55 -7.70
N ALA A 39 -13.58 5.76 -7.50
CA ALA A 39 -13.93 5.24 -6.18
C ALA A 39 -12.90 4.24 -5.64
N LEU A 40 -12.23 3.50 -6.52
CA LEU A 40 -11.12 2.60 -6.14
C LEU A 40 -9.87 3.41 -5.78
N VAL A 41 -9.56 4.48 -6.51
CA VAL A 41 -8.46 5.37 -6.17
C VAL A 41 -8.72 6.11 -4.85
N GLU A 42 -9.94 6.58 -4.61
CA GLU A 42 -10.32 7.15 -3.31
C GLU A 42 -10.20 6.11 -2.19
N SER A 43 -10.60 4.86 -2.44
CA SER A 43 -10.38 3.76 -1.49
C SER A 43 -8.90 3.49 -1.21
N TYR A 44 -8.04 3.63 -2.23
CA TYR A 44 -6.59 3.54 -2.08
C TYR A 44 -6.06 4.65 -1.15
N VAL A 45 -6.46 5.90 -1.37
CA VAL A 45 -6.08 7.05 -0.52
C VAL A 45 -6.60 6.88 0.91
N ASN A 46 -7.85 6.45 1.08
CA ASN A 46 -8.43 6.12 2.38
C ASN A 46 -7.61 5.06 3.12
N GLY A 47 -7.14 4.04 2.40
CA GLY A 47 -6.24 3.02 2.94
C GLY A 47 -4.92 3.61 3.47
N MET A 48 -4.39 4.65 2.81
CA MET A 48 -3.13 5.31 3.19
C MET A 48 -3.23 6.09 4.49
N TYR A 49 -4.40 6.51 4.95
CA TYR A 49 -4.54 7.11 6.29
C TYR A 49 -4.13 6.15 7.42
N ASN A 50 -4.17 4.83 7.21
CA ASN A 50 -3.66 3.86 8.18
C ASN A 50 -2.13 3.92 8.37
N SER A 51 -1.41 4.63 7.50
CA SER A 51 0.02 4.90 7.70
C SER A 51 0.28 5.91 8.82
N LEU A 52 -0.73 6.73 9.15
CA LEU A 52 -0.70 7.63 10.28
C LEU A 52 -1.05 6.86 11.55
N GLN A 53 -0.22 6.96 12.58
CA GLN A 53 -0.53 6.39 13.88
C GLN A 53 -1.60 7.23 14.57
N HIS A 54 -2.67 6.60 15.07
CA HIS A 54 -3.80 7.30 15.68
C HIS A 54 -3.49 7.99 17.03
N GLY A 55 -2.24 7.99 17.50
CA GLY A 55 -1.75 8.75 18.67
C GLY A 55 -2.28 8.29 20.04
N PHE A 56 -3.39 7.56 20.08
CA PHE A 56 -4.08 7.10 21.28
C PHE A 56 -3.84 5.60 21.52
N SER A 57 -2.64 5.24 21.96
CA SER A 57 -2.32 3.93 22.54
C SER A 57 -2.33 3.99 24.08
N GLU A 58 -2.36 2.83 24.75
CA GLU A 58 -2.30 2.73 26.21
C GLU A 58 -1.14 3.54 26.79
N ALA A 59 0.07 3.31 26.28
CA ALA A 59 1.19 4.22 26.43
C ALA A 59 1.09 5.30 25.35
N LEU A 60 0.90 6.56 25.74
CA LEU A 60 0.97 7.69 24.82
C LEU A 60 2.43 8.02 24.47
N TRP A 61 2.66 8.77 23.39
CA TRP A 61 4.01 9.24 23.04
C TRP A 61 4.72 9.97 24.19
N GLY A 62 3.99 10.75 24.99
CA GLY A 62 4.54 11.43 26.17
C GLY A 62 5.10 10.46 27.22
N SER A 63 4.65 9.20 27.28
CA SER A 63 5.19 8.21 28.23
C SER A 63 6.54 7.62 27.82
N LEU A 64 7.02 7.94 26.61
CA LEU A 64 8.39 7.69 26.18
C LEU A 64 9.33 8.85 26.55
N THR A 65 8.81 9.88 27.20
CA THR A 65 9.54 11.05 27.71
C THR A 65 9.28 11.21 29.21
N ASP A 66 9.74 12.30 29.81
CA ASP A 66 9.47 12.66 31.21
C ASP A 66 8.11 13.35 31.42
N GLU A 67 7.31 13.52 30.36
CA GLU A 67 5.99 14.17 30.42
C GLU A 67 4.93 13.30 31.12
N LEU A 68 4.92 11.98 30.86
CA LEU A 68 3.91 11.05 31.37
C LEU A 68 4.57 9.77 31.90
N HIS A 69 3.89 9.08 32.82
CA HIS A 69 4.31 7.77 33.30
C HIS A 69 3.25 6.72 32.98
N ASP A 70 3.61 5.76 32.13
CA ASP A 70 2.81 4.55 31.91
C ASP A 70 2.95 3.61 33.10
N VAL A 71 1.87 3.43 33.86
CA VAL A 71 1.84 2.61 35.08
C VAL A 71 1.73 1.11 34.80
N HIS A 72 1.33 0.70 33.59
CA HIS A 72 1.08 -0.71 33.25
C HIS A 72 2.26 -1.32 32.49
N ASN A 73 2.95 -0.54 31.65
CA ASN A 73 4.13 -0.95 30.88
C ASN A 73 3.89 -2.15 29.95
N ASN A 74 2.66 -2.32 29.49
CA ASN A 74 2.25 -3.48 28.70
C ASN A 74 2.98 -3.56 27.34
N GLY A 75 3.38 -2.43 26.78
CA GLY A 75 4.20 -2.35 25.56
C GLY A 75 5.64 -1.87 25.77
N GLY A 76 6.13 -1.89 27.02
CA GLY A 76 7.57 -1.74 27.31
C GLY A 76 8.12 -0.31 27.36
N ALA A 77 7.26 0.71 27.52
CA ALA A 77 7.65 2.12 27.64
C ALA A 77 8.75 2.40 28.68
N TRP A 78 8.81 1.62 29.77
CA TRP A 78 9.85 1.74 30.80
C TRP A 78 11.27 1.50 30.28
N THR A 79 11.43 0.75 29.18
CA THR A 79 12.74 0.56 28.52
C THR A 79 13.32 1.91 28.10
N VAL A 80 12.47 2.81 27.58
CA VAL A 80 12.88 4.17 27.20
C VAL A 80 13.08 5.04 28.44
N GLN A 81 12.13 5.04 29.38
CA GLN A 81 12.19 5.86 30.60
C GLN A 81 13.43 5.57 31.46
N ARG A 82 13.90 4.32 31.47
CA ARG A 82 15.10 3.89 32.22
C ARG A 82 16.42 4.09 31.46
N GLY A 83 16.38 4.53 30.21
CA GLY A 83 17.58 4.69 29.38
C GLY A 83 18.19 3.36 28.93
N GLU A 84 17.38 2.31 28.80
CA GLU A 84 17.82 0.95 28.44
C GLU A 84 17.64 0.64 26.94
N LEU A 85 17.24 1.63 26.14
CA LEU A 85 17.08 1.48 24.69
C LEU A 85 18.44 1.24 24.01
N THR A 86 18.54 0.18 23.22
CA THR A 86 19.71 -0.18 22.41
C THR A 86 19.30 -0.49 20.98
N SER A 87 20.28 -0.64 20.08
CA SER A 87 20.03 -1.12 18.71
C SER A 87 19.38 -2.50 18.66
N ASP A 88 19.61 -3.33 19.68
CA ASP A 88 19.21 -4.73 19.68
C ASP A 88 17.78 -4.93 20.19
N ASN A 89 17.30 -4.02 21.05
CA ASN A 89 15.95 -4.07 21.61
C ASN A 89 14.97 -3.07 20.99
N ILE A 90 15.41 -2.18 20.09
CA ILE A 90 14.52 -1.19 19.47
C ILE A 90 13.36 -1.81 18.69
N SER A 91 13.53 -3.03 18.17
CA SER A 91 12.47 -3.76 17.46
C SER A 91 11.41 -4.36 18.39
N THR A 92 11.67 -4.43 19.70
CA THR A 92 10.68 -4.91 20.69
C THR A 92 9.83 -3.76 21.25
N LEU A 93 10.20 -2.52 20.95
CA LEU A 93 9.47 -1.30 21.29
C LEU A 93 8.53 -0.88 20.14
N GLY A 94 7.24 -1.08 20.36
CA GLY A 94 6.19 -0.84 19.38
C GLY A 94 5.21 -2.00 19.33
N THR A 95 4.05 -1.81 19.95
CA THR A 95 2.97 -2.78 20.02
C THR A 95 1.65 -2.09 19.71
N THR A 96 0.53 -2.81 19.79
CA THR A 96 -0.80 -2.17 19.79
C THR A 96 -1.03 -1.26 21.00
N THR A 97 -0.18 -1.33 22.02
CA THR A 97 -0.30 -0.62 23.30
C THR A 97 0.80 0.40 23.53
N THR A 98 1.84 0.48 22.69
CA THR A 98 2.92 1.46 22.80
C THR A 98 3.36 1.92 21.42
N PRO A 99 3.68 3.21 21.22
CA PRO A 99 3.97 3.73 19.89
C PRO A 99 5.16 3.04 19.25
N TYR A 100 5.07 2.78 17.94
CA TYR A 100 6.18 2.16 17.21
C TYR A 100 7.31 3.16 17.01
N VAL A 101 8.46 2.88 17.61
CA VAL A 101 9.68 3.68 17.47
C VAL A 101 10.42 3.30 16.19
N ASN A 102 10.60 2.01 15.92
CA ASN A 102 11.20 1.52 14.67
C ASN A 102 10.14 1.39 13.56
N LYS A 103 9.83 2.50 12.89
CA LYS A 103 8.88 2.54 11.78
C LYS A 103 9.53 2.57 10.38
N TRP A 104 10.86 2.48 10.27
CA TRP A 104 11.57 2.75 9.02
C TRP A 104 11.04 1.93 7.83
N GLY A 105 11.04 0.60 7.95
CA GLY A 105 10.58 -0.28 6.87
C GLY A 105 9.11 -0.05 6.50
N TYR A 106 8.25 0.16 7.50
CA TYR A 106 6.84 0.45 7.29
C TYR A 106 6.64 1.81 6.59
N ALA A 107 7.29 2.86 7.08
CA ALA A 107 7.19 4.22 6.54
C ALA A 107 7.68 4.28 5.09
N TYR A 108 8.83 3.67 4.77
CA TYR A 108 9.34 3.64 3.40
C TYR A 108 8.49 2.80 2.45
N ALA A 109 7.86 1.72 2.93
CA ALA A 109 6.87 1.00 2.13
C ALA A 109 5.68 1.92 1.77
N ARG A 110 5.16 2.69 2.73
CA ARG A 110 4.05 3.63 2.48
C ARG A 110 4.46 4.82 1.62
N ILE A 111 5.66 5.36 1.79
CA ILE A 111 6.19 6.42 0.92
C ILE A 111 6.28 5.92 -0.54
N ARG A 112 6.72 4.67 -0.75
CA ARG A 112 6.74 4.07 -2.09
C ARG A 112 5.32 3.98 -2.67
N ASP A 113 4.37 3.42 -1.91
CA ASP A 113 2.97 3.31 -2.33
C ASP A 113 2.39 4.72 -2.69
N ILE A 114 2.69 5.74 -1.88
CA ILE A 114 2.28 7.12 -2.17
C ILE A 114 2.91 7.67 -3.46
N ASN A 115 4.18 7.34 -3.73
CA ASN A 115 4.82 7.79 -4.97
C ASN A 115 4.22 7.10 -6.19
N GLU A 116 3.86 5.81 -6.10
CA GLU A 116 3.12 5.09 -7.15
C GLU A 116 1.78 5.78 -7.44
N PHE A 117 1.04 6.19 -6.41
CA PHE A 117 -0.17 7.00 -6.61
C PHE A 117 0.10 8.28 -7.42
N PHE A 118 1.20 8.99 -7.14
CA PHE A 118 1.54 10.21 -7.90
C PHE A 118 1.96 9.92 -9.34
N GLU A 119 2.52 8.75 -9.63
CA GLU A 119 2.84 8.34 -11.00
C GLU A 119 1.57 8.04 -11.80
N GLU A 120 0.58 7.42 -11.16
CA GLU A 120 -0.62 6.91 -11.83
C GLU A 120 -1.72 7.99 -11.97
N ILE A 121 -1.95 8.79 -10.92
CA ILE A 121 -3.03 9.79 -10.88
C ILE A 121 -2.86 10.91 -11.92
N GLU A 122 -1.64 11.19 -12.37
CA GLU A 122 -1.39 12.21 -13.40
C GLU A 122 -1.97 11.81 -14.76
N SER A 123 -2.09 10.49 -15.02
CA SER A 123 -2.61 9.95 -16.27
C SER A 123 -4.13 9.77 -16.30
N SER A 124 -4.83 10.00 -15.17
CA SER A 124 -6.27 9.75 -15.09
C SER A 124 -7.09 10.84 -15.78
N ASP A 125 -8.28 10.46 -16.26
CA ASP A 125 -9.28 11.37 -16.84
C ASP A 125 -10.26 11.93 -15.78
N PHE A 126 -9.91 11.84 -14.50
CA PHE A 126 -10.77 12.30 -13.39
C PHE A 126 -10.89 13.82 -13.35
N GLU A 127 -11.96 14.30 -12.73
CA GLU A 127 -12.18 15.74 -12.51
C GLU A 127 -11.01 16.39 -11.76
N GLU A 128 -10.62 17.59 -12.20
CA GLU A 128 -9.46 18.31 -11.65
C GLU A 128 -9.58 18.54 -10.14
N GLU A 129 -10.78 18.91 -9.66
CA GLU A 129 -11.05 19.12 -8.24
C GLU A 129 -10.78 17.85 -7.41
N ILE A 130 -11.19 16.69 -7.90
CA ILE A 130 -11.01 15.41 -7.22
C ILE A 130 -9.53 15.02 -7.22
N ARG A 131 -8.86 15.18 -8.36
CA ARG A 131 -7.43 14.92 -8.51
C ARG A 131 -6.60 15.75 -7.54
N ASP A 132 -6.88 17.04 -7.46
CA ASP A 132 -6.17 17.97 -6.60
C ASP A 132 -6.41 17.70 -5.12
N ARG A 133 -7.66 17.37 -4.76
CA ARG A 133 -7.99 16.92 -3.40
C ARG A 133 -7.19 15.68 -3.02
N LEU A 134 -7.25 14.61 -3.81
CA LEU A 134 -6.55 13.35 -3.51
C LEU A 134 -5.02 13.54 -3.48
N LYS A 135 -4.46 14.36 -4.38
CA LYS A 135 -3.04 14.75 -4.36
C LYS A 135 -2.69 15.54 -3.08
N GLY A 136 -3.58 16.40 -2.61
CA GLY A 136 -3.44 17.13 -1.35
C GLY A 136 -3.37 16.19 -0.15
N GLU A 137 -4.30 15.24 -0.07
CA GLU A 137 -4.33 14.22 0.99
C GLU A 137 -3.06 13.36 1.00
N MET A 138 -2.62 12.90 -0.17
CA MET A 138 -1.41 12.08 -0.29
C MET A 138 -0.12 12.87 0.00
N LYS A 139 -0.08 14.17 -0.31
CA LYS A 139 1.01 15.06 0.11
C LYS A 139 1.05 15.21 1.63
N PHE A 140 -0.10 15.35 2.27
CA PHE A 140 -0.21 15.44 3.72
C PHE A 140 0.28 14.15 4.39
N ILE A 141 -0.14 12.99 3.92
CA ILE A 141 0.28 11.69 4.49
C ILE A 141 1.78 11.45 4.33
N ARG A 142 2.38 11.92 3.22
CA ARG A 142 3.81 11.74 2.94
C ARG A 142 4.74 12.64 3.79
N ALA A 143 4.26 13.82 4.20
CA ALA A 143 5.05 14.85 4.88
C ALA A 143 5.42 14.45 6.31
#